data_AF-A0AAX4HRZ1-F1
#
_entry.id   AF-A0AAX4HRZ1-F1
#
_cell.length_a   1.000
_cell.length_b   1.000
_cell.length_c   1.000
_cell.angle_alpha   90.00
_cell.angle_beta   90.00
_cell.angle_gamma   90.00
#
_symmetry.space_group_name_H-M   'P 1'
#
loop_
_entity.id
_entity.type
_entity.pdbx_description
1 polymer ?
#
loop_
_entity_poly.entity_id
_entity_poly.type
_entity_poly.pdbx_seq_one_letter_code
_entity_poly.pdbx_strand_id
1 'polypeptide(L)'
;MKKITSFLLIGLLTYGQVHAQSQGFKSPDIIVDTRLDYDWTSFLISKFRVLLKNYNVADPFSNRFEGEMVVNEDVVGNYLPADSKVLIDDFGNAVGLNVLKAKTKVTLHGLAYDVKGFKTNMKAAEQARDGLVVGTNFSASEVTVTADKISLSLVIPGKNNSPVFNVDIIRPEIQANEEELVNFFTKVKIQDQKDHFKLQIIDADFDKMASGMLKHPENIELNYERINIPSVSLRVGSKVVQFSQTKIQNLLRENHEAIKGILLAQLAGVLNSNTTDAAFKVLESYKIKKEFWLNSSILNSQFMISNFSSYSRGNNIAVSLPADFCTAQKFTQLKAECVNNKVTQTALSRLNSQLHKESLNNMNDMMASGDANLVVSISEDYLNKLLVTTYDAGLWKSALDEAAVELGPSKMVLRMDKRGETGTLMLDVIYRPSKMEKMLTGSTQIRFPLVVDVSIRIENKNDVPTVVVRMNDVDSNDDTIINGRPKENMTSTVKNVPRFQGKVAKAIREKISVLRNKDIVELKYPEFKGLGLDKVEFLSDGNGRMNAIMDLDDLISSKN
;
A
#
# COMPACT_ATOMS: atom_id res chain seq x y z
N MET A 1 19.48 7.70 56.96
CA MET A 1 18.69 7.32 55.76
C MET A 1 19.33 7.79 54.45
N LYS A 2 20.61 7.45 54.18
CA LYS A 2 21.29 7.75 52.89
C LYS A 2 22.16 6.60 52.36
N LYS A 3 22.06 5.40 52.96
CA LYS A 3 22.86 4.21 52.55
C LYS A 3 22.02 3.03 52.04
N ILE A 4 20.68 3.13 52.05
CA ILE A 4 19.78 2.05 51.58
C ILE A 4 19.31 2.29 50.13
N THR A 5 19.36 3.52 49.64
CA THR A 5 18.98 3.86 48.25
C THR A 5 20.05 3.53 47.21
N SER A 6 21.32 3.42 47.59
CA SER A 6 22.41 3.08 46.64
C SER A 6 22.53 1.58 46.35
N PHE A 7 22.11 0.71 47.28
CA PHE A 7 22.16 -0.75 47.07
C PHE A 7 20.97 -1.26 46.23
N LEU A 8 19.81 -0.60 46.33
CA LEU A 8 18.63 -0.93 45.51
C LEU A 8 18.76 -0.45 44.06
N LEU A 9 19.51 0.64 43.81
CA LEU A 9 19.78 1.12 42.45
C LEU A 9 20.79 0.23 41.71
N ILE A 10 21.81 -0.29 42.38
CA ILE A 10 22.79 -1.22 41.78
C ILE A 10 22.17 -2.62 41.61
N GLY A 11 21.32 -3.05 42.54
CA GLY A 11 20.53 -4.28 42.42
C GLY A 11 19.57 -4.26 41.22
N LEU A 12 18.85 -3.15 40.98
CA LEU A 12 17.92 -3.03 39.85
C LEU A 12 18.63 -2.81 38.49
N LEU A 13 19.81 -2.17 38.48
CA LEU A 13 20.61 -2.01 37.26
C LEU A 13 21.38 -3.28 36.87
N THR A 14 21.65 -4.19 37.80
CA THR A 14 22.29 -5.49 37.50
C THR A 14 21.30 -6.64 37.31
N TYR A 15 20.13 -6.63 37.98
CA TYR A 15 19.07 -7.61 37.69
C TYR A 15 18.40 -7.38 36.32
N GLY A 16 18.38 -6.12 35.84
CA GLY A 16 17.93 -5.78 34.48
C GLY A 16 18.90 -6.18 33.37
N GLN A 17 20.14 -6.59 33.68
CA GLN A 17 21.14 -7.01 32.69
C GLN A 17 21.44 -8.52 32.68
N VAL A 18 20.91 -9.30 33.62
CA VAL A 18 21.11 -10.76 33.67
C VAL A 18 19.94 -11.56 33.05
N HIS A 19 18.89 -10.89 32.57
CA HIS A 19 17.84 -11.49 31.73
C HIS A 19 17.87 -11.01 30.27
N ALA A 20 18.91 -10.27 29.86
CA ALA A 20 19.37 -10.28 28.48
C ALA A 20 20.12 -11.60 28.20
N GLN A 21 19.48 -12.73 28.46
CA GLN A 21 19.86 -13.98 27.82
C GLN A 21 19.71 -13.73 26.32
N SER A 22 20.84 -13.58 25.63
CA SER A 22 20.98 -13.66 24.17
C SER A 22 19.65 -13.51 23.42
N GLN A 23 19.14 -12.29 23.27
CA GLN A 23 18.20 -12.06 22.17
C GLN A 23 19.03 -12.29 20.91
N GLY A 24 19.00 -13.54 20.44
CA GLY A 24 19.67 -13.94 19.22
C GLY A 24 19.28 -12.97 18.12
N PHE A 25 20.24 -12.66 17.26
CA PHE A 25 19.99 -11.85 16.07
C PHE A 25 18.70 -12.33 15.38
N LYS A 26 17.73 -11.42 15.18
CA LYS A 26 16.50 -11.68 14.43
C LYS A 26 16.52 -10.80 13.19
N SER A 27 16.66 -11.43 12.03
CA SER A 27 16.57 -10.73 10.75
C SER A 27 15.14 -10.24 10.50
N PRO A 28 14.93 -9.09 9.83
CA PRO A 28 13.62 -8.71 9.33
C PRO A 28 13.02 -9.79 8.43
N ASP A 29 11.72 -10.04 8.59
CA ASP A 29 10.99 -11.05 7.83
C ASP A 29 10.94 -10.68 6.34
N ILE A 30 10.57 -9.44 6.03
CA ILE A 30 10.54 -8.90 4.66
C ILE A 30 11.33 -7.60 4.62
N ILE A 31 12.08 -7.38 3.55
CA ILE A 31 12.79 -6.13 3.27
C ILE A 31 12.41 -5.71 1.86
N VAL A 32 11.90 -4.51 1.71
CA VAL A 32 11.60 -3.89 0.42
C VAL A 32 12.64 -2.80 0.19
N ASP A 33 13.36 -2.82 -0.92
CA ASP A 33 14.29 -1.76 -1.32
C ASP A 33 13.87 -1.22 -2.68
N THR A 34 13.64 0.09 -2.77
CA THR A 34 13.16 0.76 -3.98
C THR A 34 14.04 1.95 -4.34
N ARG A 35 14.37 2.08 -5.63
CA ARG A 35 15.03 3.25 -6.19
C ARG A 35 14.07 4.44 -6.29
N LEU A 36 14.60 5.66 -6.09
CA LEU A 36 13.83 6.91 -6.17
C LEU A 36 14.01 7.66 -7.50
N ASP A 37 15.04 7.33 -8.29
CA ASP A 37 15.29 7.94 -9.61
C ASP A 37 14.38 7.42 -10.73
N TYR A 38 13.57 6.39 -10.44
CA TYR A 38 12.58 5.85 -11.37
C TYR A 38 11.18 6.36 -11.02
N ASP A 39 10.37 6.67 -12.05
CA ASP A 39 8.95 7.02 -11.88
C ASP A 39 8.11 5.78 -11.59
N TRP A 40 8.26 5.28 -10.37
CA TRP A 40 7.44 4.23 -9.80
C TRP A 40 5.97 4.59 -9.75
N THR A 41 5.65 5.87 -9.67
CA THR A 41 4.34 6.26 -9.18
C THR A 41 3.28 6.11 -10.24
N SER A 42 3.60 6.45 -11.49
CA SER A 42 2.72 6.18 -12.63
C SER A 42 2.36 4.69 -12.70
N PHE A 43 3.37 3.83 -12.54
CA PHE A 43 3.18 2.38 -12.50
C PHE A 43 2.35 1.93 -11.29
N LEU A 44 2.79 2.25 -10.07
CA LEU A 44 2.15 1.83 -8.83
C LEU A 44 0.70 2.30 -8.74
N ILE A 45 0.38 3.52 -9.18
CA ILE A 45 -0.99 4.04 -9.21
C ILE A 45 -1.82 3.26 -10.22
N SER A 46 -1.29 3.00 -11.42
CA SER A 46 -2.01 2.20 -12.41
C SER A 46 -2.33 0.79 -11.88
N LYS A 47 -1.36 0.15 -11.21
CA LYS A 47 -1.50 -1.17 -10.62
C LYS A 47 -2.43 -1.15 -9.40
N PHE A 48 -2.37 -0.11 -8.58
CA PHE A 48 -3.27 0.10 -7.44
C PHE A 48 -4.72 0.29 -7.90
N ARG A 49 -4.98 1.08 -8.95
CA ARG A 49 -6.33 1.22 -9.53
C ARG A 49 -6.87 -0.12 -10.06
N VAL A 50 -6.03 -0.91 -10.74
CA VAL A 50 -6.39 -2.28 -11.15
C VAL A 50 -6.74 -3.14 -9.94
N LEU A 51 -5.94 -3.08 -8.88
CA LEU A 51 -6.20 -3.81 -7.64
C LEU A 51 -7.53 -3.38 -7.00
N LEU A 52 -7.77 -2.08 -6.84
CA LEU A 52 -9.02 -1.54 -6.29
C LEU A 52 -10.24 -2.00 -7.11
N LYS A 53 -10.14 -1.94 -8.44
CA LYS A 53 -11.18 -2.44 -9.35
C LYS A 53 -11.46 -3.93 -9.12
N ASN A 54 -10.43 -4.76 -8.97
CA ASN A 54 -10.58 -6.19 -8.69
C ASN A 54 -11.27 -6.44 -7.33
N TYR A 55 -11.13 -5.52 -6.37
CA TYR A 55 -11.83 -5.54 -5.08
C TYR A 55 -13.17 -4.79 -5.06
N ASN A 56 -13.64 -4.25 -6.20
CA ASN A 56 -14.82 -3.38 -6.29
C ASN A 56 -14.77 -2.17 -5.35
N VAL A 57 -13.57 -1.61 -5.13
CA VAL A 57 -13.37 -0.37 -4.39
C VAL A 57 -13.38 0.80 -5.37
N ALA A 58 -14.03 1.90 -5.00
CA ALA A 58 -14.07 3.11 -5.81
C ALA A 58 -12.65 3.67 -6.09
N ASP A 59 -12.44 4.22 -7.27
CA ASP A 59 -11.18 4.86 -7.64
C ASP A 59 -11.00 6.14 -6.81
N PRO A 60 -9.98 6.28 -5.95
CA PRO A 60 -9.78 7.50 -5.17
C PRO A 60 -9.45 8.72 -6.04
N PHE A 61 -9.09 8.51 -7.32
CA PHE A 61 -8.86 9.57 -8.29
C PHE A 61 -10.12 9.96 -9.07
N SER A 62 -11.27 9.34 -8.80
CA SER A 62 -12.57 9.73 -9.34
C SER A 62 -13.67 9.53 -8.29
N ASN A 63 -14.26 10.63 -7.81
CA ASN A 63 -15.28 10.54 -6.74
C ASN A 63 -16.33 11.65 -6.85
N ARG A 64 -17.48 11.44 -6.20
CA ARG A 64 -18.59 12.40 -6.09
C ARG A 64 -18.98 12.60 -4.62
N PHE A 65 -19.09 13.85 -4.23
CA PHE A 65 -19.54 14.29 -2.92
C PHE A 65 -21.00 14.71 -2.99
N GLU A 66 -21.86 13.98 -2.27
CA GLU A 66 -23.31 14.25 -2.24
C GLU A 66 -23.69 15.45 -1.35
N GLY A 67 -22.78 15.92 -0.48
CA GLY A 67 -23.03 17.03 0.43
C GLY A 67 -22.80 18.42 -0.19
N GLU A 68 -23.46 19.43 0.35
CA GLU A 68 -23.20 20.83 0.00
C GLU A 68 -21.85 21.28 0.56
N MET A 69 -21.02 21.93 -0.27
CA MET A 69 -19.73 22.49 0.14
C MET A 69 -19.76 24.01 0.03
N VAL A 70 -19.44 24.72 1.11
CA VAL A 70 -19.30 26.18 1.11
C VAL A 70 -17.82 26.52 0.94
N VAL A 71 -17.47 27.24 -0.12
CA VAL A 71 -16.08 27.46 -0.54
C VAL A 71 -15.54 28.81 -0.05
N ASN A 72 -16.36 29.85 -0.02
CA ASN A 72 -15.94 31.18 0.41
C ASN A 72 -17.09 31.94 1.09
N GLU A 73 -16.75 32.75 2.09
CA GLU A 73 -17.54 33.85 2.63
C GLU A 73 -16.66 35.13 2.73
N ASP A 74 -16.69 35.96 1.69
CA ASP A 74 -15.86 37.19 1.64
C ASP A 74 -16.70 38.46 1.61
N VAL A 75 -16.20 39.54 2.19
CA VAL A 75 -16.90 40.82 2.23
C VAL A 75 -16.61 41.61 0.95
N VAL A 76 -17.64 42.01 0.21
CA VAL A 76 -17.53 42.73 -1.09
C VAL A 76 -16.63 43.96 -0.99
N GLY A 77 -16.69 44.68 0.14
CA GLY A 77 -15.83 45.83 0.42
C GLY A 77 -14.33 45.54 0.37
N ASN A 78 -13.88 44.28 0.43
CA ASN A 78 -12.47 43.93 0.33
C ASN A 78 -11.93 43.99 -1.10
N TYR A 79 -12.79 43.85 -2.12
CA TYR A 79 -12.40 43.83 -3.53
C TYR A 79 -12.46 45.21 -4.21
N LEU A 80 -12.98 46.23 -3.52
CA LEU A 80 -13.18 47.56 -4.09
C LEU A 80 -11.98 48.48 -3.81
N PRO A 81 -11.54 49.29 -4.78
CA PRO A 81 -10.58 50.38 -4.56
C PRO A 81 -11.10 51.40 -3.54
N ALA A 82 -10.21 52.11 -2.83
CA ALA A 82 -10.57 53.05 -1.76
C ALA A 82 -11.63 54.09 -2.18
N ASP A 83 -11.47 54.68 -3.36
CA ASP A 83 -12.39 55.70 -3.88
C ASP A 83 -13.78 55.12 -4.21
N SER A 84 -13.84 53.86 -4.68
CA SER A 84 -15.09 53.15 -4.92
C SER A 84 -15.79 52.75 -3.62
N LYS A 85 -15.04 52.50 -2.53
CA LYS A 85 -15.62 52.24 -1.22
C LYS A 85 -16.37 53.46 -0.70
N VAL A 86 -15.79 54.66 -0.77
CA VAL A 86 -16.45 55.89 -0.29
C VAL A 86 -17.77 56.12 -1.04
N LEU A 87 -17.74 56.02 -2.37
CA LEU A 87 -18.94 56.18 -3.20
C LEU A 87 -20.05 55.15 -2.88
N ILE A 88 -19.66 53.87 -2.70
CA ILE A 88 -20.61 52.80 -2.41
C ILE A 88 -21.11 52.86 -0.96
N ASP A 89 -20.31 53.36 -0.02
CA ASP A 89 -20.74 53.62 1.36
C ASP A 89 -21.75 54.77 1.41
N ASP A 90 -21.46 55.89 0.75
CA ASP A 90 -22.35 57.07 0.69
C ASP A 90 -23.68 56.71 0.01
N PHE A 91 -23.62 55.98 -1.10
CA PHE A 91 -24.81 55.45 -1.76
C PHE A 91 -25.56 54.49 -0.84
N GLY A 92 -24.85 53.54 -0.21
CA GLY A 92 -25.41 52.57 0.70
C GLY A 92 -26.11 53.20 1.91
N ASN A 93 -25.53 54.26 2.48
CA ASN A 93 -26.10 55.05 3.56
C ASN A 93 -27.36 55.81 3.10
N ALA A 94 -27.36 56.35 1.88
CA ALA A 94 -28.51 57.04 1.31
C ALA A 94 -29.69 56.09 1.01
N VAL A 95 -29.44 54.83 0.62
CA VAL A 95 -30.49 53.85 0.29
C VAL A 95 -30.79 52.84 1.40
N GLY A 96 -30.10 52.92 2.54
CA GLY A 96 -30.25 52.00 3.66
C GLY A 96 -29.76 50.57 3.39
N LEU A 97 -28.82 50.38 2.46
CA LEU A 97 -28.23 49.09 2.10
C LEU A 97 -26.73 49.10 2.36
N ASN A 98 -26.25 48.25 3.28
CA ASN A 98 -24.82 48.15 3.56
C ASN A 98 -24.13 47.17 2.59
N VAL A 99 -23.99 47.60 1.33
CA VAL A 99 -23.42 46.80 0.24
C VAL A 99 -21.95 46.47 0.48
N LEU A 100 -21.20 47.37 1.13
CA LEU A 100 -19.79 47.12 1.46
C LEU A 100 -19.59 45.99 2.45
N LYS A 101 -20.57 45.75 3.34
CA LYS A 101 -20.55 44.63 4.27
C LYS A 101 -21.24 43.37 3.71
N ALA A 102 -21.71 43.40 2.46
CA ALA A 102 -22.31 42.23 1.84
C ALA A 102 -21.29 41.10 1.75
N LYS A 103 -21.70 39.89 2.11
CA LYS A 103 -20.90 38.69 1.99
C LYS A 103 -21.21 37.99 0.68
N THR A 104 -20.20 37.68 -0.12
CA THR A 104 -20.30 36.71 -1.21
C THR A 104 -20.21 35.31 -0.60
N LYS A 105 -21.11 34.42 -0.98
CA LYS A 105 -21.10 33.01 -0.58
C LYS A 105 -21.14 32.13 -1.81
N VAL A 106 -20.17 31.24 -1.94
CA VAL A 106 -20.11 30.24 -3.02
C VAL A 106 -20.44 28.87 -2.44
N THR A 107 -21.47 28.23 -2.98
CA THR A 107 -21.90 26.88 -2.55
C THR A 107 -21.89 25.92 -3.74
N LEU A 108 -21.18 24.80 -3.59
CA LEU A 108 -21.11 23.71 -4.57
C LEU A 108 -22.07 22.59 -4.14
N HIS A 109 -22.86 22.06 -5.06
CA HIS A 109 -23.76 20.92 -4.83
C HIS A 109 -23.37 19.76 -5.75
N GLY A 110 -23.24 18.55 -5.18
CA GLY A 110 -22.94 17.35 -5.98
C GLY A 110 -21.57 17.38 -6.65
N LEU A 111 -20.55 17.92 -5.98
CA LEU A 111 -19.20 18.06 -6.53
C LEU A 111 -18.63 16.69 -6.88
N ALA A 112 -18.16 16.49 -8.10
CA ALA A 112 -17.41 15.33 -8.51
C ALA A 112 -16.10 15.73 -9.17
N TYR A 113 -15.11 14.85 -9.09
CA TYR A 113 -13.82 15.02 -9.75
C TYR A 113 -13.38 13.74 -10.46
N ASP A 114 -12.55 13.91 -11.48
CA ASP A 114 -11.83 12.84 -12.17
C ASP A 114 -10.42 13.33 -12.50
N VAL A 115 -9.40 12.59 -12.06
CA VAL A 115 -7.98 12.91 -12.25
C VAL A 115 -7.32 11.81 -13.08
N LYS A 116 -6.82 12.20 -14.26
CA LYS A 116 -6.10 11.30 -15.18
C LYS A 116 -4.64 11.72 -15.33
N GLY A 117 -3.82 10.74 -15.69
CA GLY A 117 -2.37 10.89 -15.85
C GLY A 117 -1.68 11.48 -14.63
N PHE A 118 -2.16 11.16 -13.43
CA PHE A 118 -1.53 11.55 -12.18
C PHE A 118 -0.18 10.85 -12.04
N LYS A 119 0.87 11.64 -11.82
CA LYS A 119 2.24 11.17 -11.60
C LYS A 119 2.77 11.78 -10.32
N THR A 120 3.70 11.07 -9.69
CA THR A 120 4.48 11.68 -8.61
C THR A 120 5.93 11.30 -8.75
N ASN A 121 6.80 12.29 -8.56
CA ASN A 121 8.23 12.11 -8.64
C ASN A 121 8.80 12.38 -7.24
N MET A 122 9.17 11.32 -6.53
CA MET A 122 9.85 11.43 -5.24
C MET A 122 11.25 12.02 -5.46
N LYS A 123 11.50 13.20 -4.89
CA LYS A 123 12.76 13.95 -5.10
C LYS A 123 13.79 13.72 -4.02
N ALA A 124 13.34 13.53 -2.78
CA ALA A 124 14.23 13.38 -1.65
C ALA A 124 13.54 12.56 -0.55
N ALA A 125 14.35 11.80 0.18
CA ALA A 125 13.93 11.14 1.41
C ALA A 125 15.02 11.36 2.47
N GLU A 126 14.65 12.01 3.56
CA GLU A 126 15.56 12.36 4.65
C GLU A 126 15.08 11.72 5.96
N GLN A 127 16.00 11.04 6.64
CA GLN A 127 15.73 10.48 7.95
C GLN A 127 15.58 11.61 8.99
N ALA A 128 14.42 11.69 9.62
CA ALA A 128 14.17 12.58 10.74
C ALA A 128 14.28 11.82 12.08
N ARG A 129 14.43 12.57 13.18
CA ARG A 129 14.55 12.00 14.54
C ARG A 129 13.35 11.13 14.94
N ASP A 130 12.17 11.46 14.45
CA ASP A 130 10.88 10.84 14.76
C ASP A 130 10.16 10.31 13.50
N GLY A 131 10.89 10.02 12.41
CA GLY A 131 10.26 9.51 11.20
C GLY A 131 11.06 9.71 9.92
N LEU A 132 10.35 9.76 8.80
CA LEU A 132 10.90 9.97 7.46
C LEU A 132 10.25 11.21 6.84
N VAL A 133 11.04 12.09 6.24
CA VAL A 133 10.51 13.20 5.43
C VAL A 133 10.71 12.85 3.96
N VAL A 134 9.63 12.87 3.19
CA VAL A 134 9.62 12.58 1.76
C VAL A 134 9.18 13.82 1.00
N GLY A 135 10.03 14.32 0.11
CA GLY A 135 9.71 15.37 -0.84
C GLY A 135 9.21 14.77 -2.15
N THR A 136 8.08 15.22 -2.67
CA THR A 136 7.52 14.73 -3.93
C THR A 136 6.93 15.85 -4.76
N ASN A 137 7.16 15.80 -6.07
CA ASN A 137 6.43 16.60 -7.05
C ASN A 137 5.23 15.80 -7.52
N PHE A 138 4.04 16.37 -7.41
CA PHE A 138 2.84 15.84 -8.01
C PHE A 138 2.57 16.51 -9.35
N SER A 139 2.13 15.73 -10.33
CA SER A 139 1.57 16.25 -11.56
C SER A 139 0.32 15.47 -11.98
N ALA A 140 -0.57 16.09 -12.75
CA ALA A 140 -1.68 15.39 -13.42
C ALA A 140 -1.90 15.96 -14.81
N SER A 141 -2.03 15.09 -15.81
CA SER A 141 -2.24 15.53 -17.21
C SER A 141 -3.63 16.08 -17.45
N GLU A 142 -4.63 15.61 -16.69
CA GLU A 142 -6.01 16.06 -16.83
C GLU A 142 -6.71 16.04 -15.47
N VAL A 143 -7.40 17.12 -15.13
CA VAL A 143 -8.30 17.20 -13.99
C VAL A 143 -9.63 17.74 -14.45
N THR A 144 -10.69 16.94 -14.27
CA THR A 144 -12.07 17.36 -14.52
C THR A 144 -12.79 17.50 -13.18
N VAL A 145 -13.44 18.63 -12.97
CA VAL A 145 -14.29 18.91 -11.81
C VAL A 145 -15.69 19.24 -12.31
N THR A 146 -16.68 18.47 -11.88
CA THR A 146 -18.09 18.71 -12.21
C THR A 146 -18.88 18.99 -10.95
N ALA A 147 -20.02 19.66 -11.08
CA ALA A 147 -20.99 19.79 -9.99
C ALA A 147 -22.40 19.72 -10.58
N ASP A 148 -23.40 19.42 -9.76
CA ASP A 148 -24.79 19.60 -10.19
C ASP A 148 -25.13 21.09 -10.32
N LYS A 149 -24.58 21.89 -9.39
CA LYS A 149 -24.85 23.31 -9.28
C LYS A 149 -23.77 24.07 -8.51
N ILE A 150 -23.43 25.27 -8.98
CA ILE A 150 -22.67 26.28 -8.22
C ILE A 150 -23.60 27.45 -7.94
N SER A 151 -23.85 27.74 -6.67
CA SER A 151 -24.69 28.84 -6.21
C SER A 151 -23.82 30.00 -5.74
N LEU A 152 -23.88 31.13 -6.44
CA LEU A 152 -23.20 32.38 -6.12
C LEU A 152 -24.19 33.32 -5.44
N SER A 153 -24.13 33.39 -4.12
CA SER A 153 -25.04 34.17 -3.29
C SER A 153 -24.39 35.47 -2.80
N LEU A 154 -25.15 36.57 -2.79
CA LEU A 154 -24.80 37.82 -2.13
C LEU A 154 -25.72 38.02 -0.93
N VAL A 155 -25.17 38.03 0.27
CA VAL A 155 -25.90 38.19 1.53
C VAL A 155 -25.61 39.58 2.11
N ILE A 156 -26.64 40.43 2.22
CA ILE A 156 -26.51 41.76 2.83
C ILE A 156 -26.88 41.65 4.33
N PRO A 157 -25.99 42.04 5.26
CA PRO A 157 -26.28 42.03 6.70
C PRO A 157 -27.52 42.88 7.05
N GLY A 158 -28.39 42.35 7.92
CA GLY A 158 -29.58 43.07 8.42
C GLY A 158 -30.91 42.69 7.77
N LYS A 159 -30.93 41.83 6.74
CA LYS A 159 -32.15 41.35 6.07
C LYS A 159 -32.29 39.83 6.18
N ASN A 160 -32.84 39.32 7.30
CA ASN A 160 -33.23 37.91 7.56
C ASN A 160 -32.30 36.78 7.02
N ASN A 161 -30.98 37.01 6.91
CA ASN A 161 -30.01 36.05 6.35
C ASN A 161 -30.38 35.43 4.98
N SER A 162 -31.31 36.03 4.22
CA SER A 162 -31.69 35.54 2.90
C SER A 162 -30.82 36.20 1.84
N PRO A 163 -30.24 35.45 0.88
CA PRO A 163 -29.43 36.04 -0.17
C PRO A 163 -30.26 37.02 -0.98
N VAL A 164 -29.74 38.24 -1.13
CA VAL A 164 -30.39 39.32 -1.88
C VAL A 164 -30.30 39.07 -3.39
N PHE A 165 -29.31 38.27 -3.77
CA PHE A 165 -29.07 37.82 -5.14
C PHE A 165 -28.42 36.44 -5.07
N ASN A 166 -28.94 35.46 -5.79
CA ASN A 166 -28.34 34.13 -5.89
C ASN A 166 -28.34 33.65 -7.34
N VAL A 167 -27.15 33.55 -7.95
CA VAL A 167 -26.98 33.05 -9.31
C VAL A 167 -26.59 31.59 -9.25
N ASP A 168 -27.34 30.75 -9.95
CA ASP A 168 -27.06 29.31 -9.99
C ASP A 168 -26.48 28.94 -11.36
N ILE A 169 -25.24 28.44 -11.40
CA ILE A 169 -24.63 27.82 -12.58
C ILE A 169 -24.95 26.33 -12.53
N ILE A 170 -25.69 25.83 -13.51
CA ILE A 170 -26.20 24.44 -13.54
C ILE A 170 -25.26 23.57 -14.37
N ARG A 171 -24.91 22.40 -13.80
CA ARG A 171 -23.98 21.43 -14.37
C ARG A 171 -22.67 22.03 -14.89
N PRO A 172 -21.92 22.79 -14.07
CA PRO A 172 -20.62 23.25 -14.49
C PRO A 172 -19.63 22.09 -14.56
N GLU A 173 -18.76 22.16 -15.56
CA GLU A 173 -17.63 21.27 -15.79
C GLU A 173 -16.40 22.15 -16.02
N ILE A 174 -15.39 21.97 -15.18
CA ILE A 174 -14.10 22.65 -15.26
C ILE A 174 -13.08 21.58 -15.63
N GLN A 175 -12.39 21.76 -16.76
CA GLN A 175 -11.41 20.81 -17.25
C GLN A 175 -10.06 21.50 -17.40
N ALA A 176 -9.02 20.98 -16.74
CA ALA A 176 -7.64 21.41 -16.92
C ALA A 176 -6.88 20.30 -17.67
N ASN A 177 -6.37 20.61 -18.86
CA ASN A 177 -5.83 19.62 -19.82
C ASN A 177 -4.30 19.67 -19.98
N GLU A 178 -3.58 20.33 -19.07
CA GLU A 178 -2.13 20.44 -19.12
C GLU A 178 -1.46 20.05 -17.81
N GLU A 179 -0.39 19.25 -17.92
CA GLU A 179 0.39 18.77 -16.78
C GLU A 179 1.03 19.91 -15.96
N GLU A 180 1.33 21.04 -16.60
CA GLU A 180 1.91 22.21 -15.93
C GLU A 180 0.91 22.95 -15.03
N LEU A 181 -0.39 22.84 -15.29
CA LEU A 181 -1.43 23.49 -14.49
C LEU A 181 -1.66 22.82 -13.15
N VAL A 182 -1.47 21.50 -13.08
CA VAL A 182 -1.64 20.71 -11.87
C VAL A 182 -0.27 20.16 -11.49
N ASN A 183 0.64 21.06 -11.10
CA ASN A 183 1.99 20.70 -10.68
C ASN A 183 2.34 21.41 -9.37
N PHE A 184 2.56 20.64 -8.32
CA PHE A 184 2.96 21.17 -7.02
C PHE A 184 3.95 20.25 -6.32
N PHE A 185 4.86 20.85 -5.57
CA PHE A 185 5.74 20.13 -4.68
C PHE A 185 5.11 20.02 -3.30
N THR A 186 5.34 18.91 -2.59
CA THR A 186 5.06 18.79 -1.16
C THR A 186 6.20 18.09 -0.43
N LYS A 187 6.33 18.38 0.87
CA LYS A 187 7.07 17.56 1.82
C LYS A 187 6.10 16.92 2.80
N VAL A 188 6.06 15.60 2.81
CA VAL A 188 5.29 14.81 3.77
C VAL A 188 6.23 14.18 4.79
N LYS A 189 5.99 14.45 6.07
CA LYS A 189 6.57 13.72 7.18
C LYS A 189 5.71 12.53 7.53
N ILE A 190 6.31 11.35 7.51
CA ILE A 190 5.74 10.13 8.05
C ILE A 190 6.30 10.00 9.47
N GLN A 191 5.54 10.49 10.46
CA GLN A 191 5.93 10.44 11.86
C GLN A 191 5.64 9.08 12.47
N ASP A 192 6.64 8.54 13.16
CA ASP A 192 6.57 7.25 13.82
C ASP A 192 5.96 7.39 15.22
N GLN A 193 4.72 6.94 15.41
CA GLN A 193 4.09 6.87 16.75
C GLN A 193 4.00 5.43 17.26
N LYS A 194 3.61 5.22 18.51
CA LYS A 194 3.63 3.89 19.13
C LYS A 194 2.77 2.86 18.38
N ASP A 195 1.59 3.25 17.91
CA ASP A 195 0.54 2.38 17.36
C ASP A 195 0.14 2.71 15.91
N HIS A 196 0.56 3.86 15.40
CA HIS A 196 0.25 4.33 14.05
C HIS A 196 1.37 5.23 13.50
N PHE A 197 1.34 5.46 12.19
CA PHE A 197 2.04 6.56 11.56
C PHE A 197 1.08 7.74 11.43
N LYS A 198 1.61 8.92 11.70
CA LYS A 198 0.93 10.18 11.39
C LYS A 198 1.57 10.77 10.14
N LEU A 199 0.77 11.04 9.13
CA LEU A 199 1.20 11.85 8.00
C LEU A 199 1.09 13.32 8.38
N GLN A 200 2.11 14.11 8.11
CA GLN A 200 2.09 15.55 8.31
C GLN A 200 2.65 16.22 7.06
N ILE A 201 1.89 17.12 6.46
CA ILE A 201 2.39 17.95 5.37
C ILE A 201 3.15 19.11 6.01
N ILE A 202 4.47 19.14 5.79
CA ILE A 202 5.34 20.19 6.37
C ILE A 202 5.41 21.39 5.42
N ASP A 203 5.31 21.14 4.13
CA ASP A 203 5.55 22.12 3.08
C ASP A 203 4.74 21.74 1.84
N ALA A 204 4.17 22.72 1.15
CA ALA A 204 3.48 22.50 -0.11
C ALA A 204 3.40 23.80 -0.92
N ASP A 205 3.74 23.71 -2.20
CA ASP A 205 3.81 24.88 -3.09
C ASP A 205 2.52 25.03 -3.90
N PHE A 206 1.36 25.08 -3.23
CA PHE A 206 0.08 25.29 -3.93
C PHE A 206 -0.01 26.65 -4.62
N ASP A 207 0.76 27.65 -4.15
CA ASP A 207 0.89 28.95 -4.80
C ASP A 207 1.38 28.82 -6.25
N LYS A 208 2.21 27.81 -6.55
CA LYS A 208 2.69 27.55 -7.91
C LYS A 208 1.56 27.07 -8.81
N MET A 209 0.72 26.16 -8.30
CA MET A 209 -0.47 25.66 -8.99
C MET A 209 -1.47 26.80 -9.23
N ALA A 210 -1.77 27.59 -8.19
CA ALA A 210 -2.64 28.75 -8.29
C ALA A 210 -2.13 29.79 -9.31
N SER A 211 -0.84 30.08 -9.29
CA SER A 211 -0.20 30.99 -10.25
C SER A 211 -0.25 30.46 -11.68
N GLY A 212 -0.08 29.15 -11.88
CA GLY A 212 -0.21 28.50 -13.19
C GLY A 212 -1.60 28.68 -13.77
N MET A 213 -2.64 28.39 -12.98
CA MET A 213 -4.04 28.55 -13.38
C MET A 213 -4.41 29.98 -13.76
N LEU A 214 -3.87 30.98 -13.06
CA LEU A 214 -4.14 32.40 -13.34
C LEU A 214 -3.34 32.96 -14.52
N LYS A 215 -2.14 32.41 -14.80
CA LYS A 215 -1.30 32.84 -15.92
C LYS A 215 -1.72 32.23 -17.25
N HIS A 216 -2.27 31.01 -17.20
CA HIS A 216 -2.68 30.25 -18.38
C HIS A 216 -4.17 29.85 -18.31
N PRO A 217 -5.10 30.81 -18.17
CA PRO A 217 -6.52 30.51 -18.12
C PRO A 217 -7.02 29.83 -19.41
N GLU A 218 -6.37 30.05 -20.55
CA GLU A 218 -6.68 29.40 -21.83
C GLU A 218 -6.62 27.86 -21.77
N ASN A 219 -5.83 27.30 -20.85
CA ASN A 219 -5.65 25.85 -20.71
C ASN A 219 -6.66 25.21 -19.73
N ILE A 220 -7.63 26.01 -19.27
CA ILE A 220 -8.75 25.57 -18.44
C ILE A 220 -10.06 25.81 -19.19
N GLU A 221 -10.81 24.76 -19.48
CA GLU A 221 -12.12 24.88 -20.10
C GLU A 221 -13.20 24.98 -19.00
N LEU A 222 -14.17 25.87 -19.22
CA LEU A 222 -15.37 25.97 -18.39
C LEU A 222 -16.58 25.71 -19.28
N ASN A 223 -17.31 24.64 -19.00
CA ASN A 223 -18.57 24.33 -19.67
C ASN A 223 -19.70 24.36 -18.63
N TYR A 224 -20.92 24.74 -19.05
CA TYR A 224 -22.11 24.68 -18.20
C TYR A 224 -23.38 24.60 -19.04
N GLU A 225 -24.43 23.98 -18.50
CA GLU A 225 -25.70 23.84 -19.21
C GLU A 225 -26.44 25.18 -19.30
N ARG A 226 -26.61 25.85 -18.15
CA ARG A 226 -27.31 27.14 -18.07
C ARG A 226 -26.97 27.90 -16.80
N ILE A 227 -27.23 29.21 -16.83
CA ILE A 227 -27.17 30.10 -15.68
C ILE A 227 -28.60 30.51 -15.33
N ASN A 228 -29.04 30.21 -14.12
CA ASN A 228 -30.34 30.61 -13.59
C ASN A 228 -30.19 31.93 -12.82
N ILE A 229 -30.89 32.96 -13.29
CA ILE A 229 -30.91 34.29 -12.69
C ILE A 229 -32.24 34.50 -11.95
N PRO A 230 -32.21 34.83 -10.65
CA PRO A 230 -33.42 35.10 -9.89
C PRO A 230 -34.06 36.40 -10.38
N SER A 231 -35.36 36.60 -10.11
CA SER A 231 -36.01 37.86 -10.48
C SER A 231 -35.41 39.00 -9.66
N VAL A 232 -34.72 39.93 -10.33
CA VAL A 232 -34.13 41.12 -9.69
C VAL A 232 -35.05 42.30 -9.92
N SER A 233 -35.43 42.98 -8.85
CA SER A 233 -36.18 44.23 -8.90
C SER A 233 -35.62 45.23 -7.91
N LEU A 234 -35.40 46.46 -8.35
CA LEU A 234 -34.96 47.58 -7.52
C LEU A 234 -36.12 48.56 -7.35
N ARG A 235 -36.43 48.94 -6.11
CA ARG A 235 -37.40 50.00 -5.84
C ARG A 235 -36.67 51.35 -5.77
N VAL A 236 -37.04 52.29 -6.63
CA VAL A 236 -36.50 53.65 -6.68
C VAL A 236 -37.66 54.62 -6.45
N GLY A 237 -37.73 55.21 -5.26
CA GLY A 237 -38.90 55.97 -4.81
C GLY A 237 -40.16 55.10 -4.77
N SER A 238 -41.20 55.52 -5.49
CA SER A 238 -42.45 54.75 -5.64
C SER A 238 -42.45 53.74 -6.80
N LYS A 239 -41.41 53.72 -7.64
CA LYS A 239 -41.35 52.86 -8.83
C LYS A 239 -40.54 51.60 -8.56
N VAL A 240 -40.98 50.47 -9.11
CA VAL A 240 -40.23 49.21 -9.13
C VAL A 240 -39.65 49.03 -10.53
N VAL A 241 -38.33 49.01 -10.62
CA VAL A 241 -37.59 48.70 -11.85
C VAL A 241 -37.28 47.20 -11.82
N GLN A 242 -37.87 46.44 -12.73
CA GLN A 242 -37.60 45.01 -12.86
C GLN A 242 -36.55 44.78 -13.94
N PHE A 243 -35.47 44.08 -13.60
CA PHE A 243 -34.43 43.75 -14.55
C PHE A 243 -34.82 42.49 -15.33
N SER A 244 -34.54 42.47 -16.63
CA SER A 244 -34.81 41.32 -17.48
C SER A 244 -33.80 40.20 -17.20
N GLN A 245 -34.30 39.06 -16.73
CA GLN A 245 -33.48 37.85 -16.50
C GLN A 245 -32.77 37.40 -17.78
N THR A 246 -33.47 37.41 -18.93
CA THR A 246 -32.90 37.02 -20.22
C THR A 246 -31.75 37.93 -20.63
N LYS A 247 -31.86 39.25 -20.39
CA LYS A 247 -30.77 40.20 -20.68
C LYS A 247 -29.56 39.95 -19.78
N ILE A 248 -29.76 39.70 -18.49
CA ILE A 248 -28.68 39.37 -17.55
C ILE A 248 -28.02 38.04 -17.94
N GLN A 249 -28.82 37.04 -18.28
CA GLN A 249 -28.32 35.73 -18.70
C GLN A 249 -27.50 35.82 -20.00
N ASN A 250 -27.98 36.59 -21.00
CA ASN A 250 -27.24 36.81 -22.23
C ASN A 250 -25.95 37.58 -21.97
N LEU A 251 -25.99 38.63 -21.13
CA LEU A 251 -24.79 39.38 -20.75
C LEU A 251 -23.75 38.46 -20.06
N LEU A 252 -24.18 37.58 -19.17
CA LEU A 252 -23.28 36.62 -18.51
C LEU A 252 -22.71 35.60 -19.49
N ARG A 253 -23.50 35.13 -20.46
CA ARG A 253 -23.00 34.26 -21.54
C ARG A 253 -22.00 34.96 -22.45
N GLU A 254 -22.27 36.22 -22.81
CA GLU A 254 -21.35 37.06 -23.59
C GLU A 254 -20.04 37.34 -22.84
N ASN A 255 -20.08 37.33 -21.51
CA ASN A 255 -18.92 37.52 -20.63
C ASN A 255 -18.41 36.21 -20.04
N HIS A 256 -18.52 35.10 -20.79
CA HIS A 256 -18.09 33.77 -20.36
C HIS A 256 -16.66 33.76 -19.77
N GLU A 257 -15.69 34.35 -20.47
CA GLU A 257 -14.30 34.42 -20.02
C GLU A 257 -14.13 35.20 -18.71
N ALA A 258 -14.96 36.23 -18.47
CA ALA A 258 -14.92 36.97 -17.21
C ALA A 258 -15.45 36.11 -16.04
N ILE A 259 -16.49 35.30 -16.27
CA ILE A 259 -17.01 34.36 -15.27
C ILE A 259 -15.95 33.31 -14.94
N LYS A 260 -15.33 32.74 -15.97
CA LYS A 260 -14.21 31.81 -15.83
C LYS A 260 -13.07 32.44 -15.02
N GLY A 261 -12.64 33.66 -15.36
CA GLY A 261 -11.61 34.38 -14.61
C GLY A 261 -11.96 34.60 -13.14
N ILE A 262 -13.22 34.92 -12.81
CA ILE A 262 -13.68 35.08 -11.43
C ILE A 262 -13.63 33.75 -10.66
N LEU A 263 -14.10 32.66 -11.27
CA LEU A 263 -14.08 31.33 -10.65
C LEU A 263 -12.65 30.85 -10.41
N LEU A 264 -11.75 31.08 -11.38
CA LEU A 264 -10.32 30.76 -11.26
C LEU A 264 -9.65 31.60 -10.16
N ALA A 265 -9.94 32.90 -10.09
CA ALA A 265 -9.43 33.77 -9.03
C ALA A 265 -9.88 33.32 -7.64
N GLN A 266 -11.13 32.87 -7.50
CA GLN A 266 -11.64 32.32 -6.24
C GLN A 266 -10.95 31.00 -5.88
N LEU A 267 -10.77 30.09 -6.85
CA LEU A 267 -10.06 28.83 -6.63
C LEU A 267 -8.61 29.07 -6.23
N ALA A 268 -7.90 29.96 -6.94
CA ALA A 268 -6.55 30.38 -6.60
C ALA A 268 -6.48 31.00 -5.19
N GLY A 269 -7.47 31.82 -4.82
CA GLY A 269 -7.59 32.35 -3.46
C GLY A 269 -7.74 31.27 -2.38
N VAL A 270 -8.48 30.19 -2.66
CA VAL A 270 -8.61 29.04 -1.74
C VAL A 270 -7.30 28.24 -1.64
N LEU A 271 -6.59 28.07 -2.76
CA LEU A 271 -5.27 27.40 -2.77
C LEU A 271 -4.21 28.21 -2.02
N ASN A 272 -4.24 29.53 -2.13
CA ASN A 272 -3.26 30.45 -1.49
C ASN A 272 -3.61 30.80 -0.03
N SER A 273 -4.83 30.52 0.43
CA SER A 273 -5.27 30.84 1.81
C SER A 273 -5.16 29.63 2.74
N ASN A 274 -5.18 29.89 4.06
CA ASN A 274 -5.12 28.90 5.15
C ASN A 274 -6.19 27.79 5.09
N THR A 275 -7.06 27.73 4.08
CA THR A 275 -7.91 26.57 3.78
C THR A 275 -7.09 25.34 3.38
N THR A 276 -5.89 25.51 2.84
CA THR A 276 -4.91 24.41 2.69
C THR A 276 -4.57 23.77 4.03
N ASP A 277 -4.46 24.54 5.12
CA ASP A 277 -4.27 23.98 6.48
C ASP A 277 -5.47 23.12 6.92
N ALA A 278 -6.69 23.45 6.49
CA ALA A 278 -7.87 22.65 6.80
C ALA A 278 -7.88 21.32 6.04
N ALA A 279 -7.50 21.33 4.75
CA ALA A 279 -7.30 20.11 3.97
C ALA A 279 -6.14 19.26 4.53
N PHE A 280 -5.06 19.89 4.98
CA PHE A 280 -3.96 19.22 5.66
C PHE A 280 -4.39 18.60 6.98
N LYS A 281 -5.21 19.27 7.79
CA LYS A 281 -5.77 18.69 9.02
C LYS A 281 -6.58 17.42 8.76
N VAL A 282 -7.27 17.31 7.62
CA VAL A 282 -7.95 16.07 7.22
C VAL A 282 -6.94 14.96 6.94
N LEU A 283 -5.90 15.23 6.14
CA LEU A 283 -4.83 14.26 5.87
C LEU A 283 -4.06 13.88 7.15
N GLU A 284 -3.79 14.83 8.03
CA GLU A 284 -3.15 14.62 9.33
C GLU A 284 -4.01 13.85 10.33
N SER A 285 -5.34 13.83 10.12
CA SER A 285 -6.25 13.00 10.92
C SER A 285 -6.17 11.53 10.54
N TYR A 286 -5.63 11.22 9.35
CA TYR A 286 -5.49 9.85 8.88
C TYR A 286 -4.35 9.16 9.63
N LYS A 287 -4.73 8.20 10.49
CA LYS A 287 -3.81 7.39 11.26
C LYS A 287 -3.58 6.06 10.55
N ILE A 288 -2.41 5.90 9.94
CA ILE A 288 -2.03 4.66 9.29
C ILE A 288 -1.61 3.68 10.38
N LYS A 289 -2.39 2.62 10.61
CA LYS A 289 -2.05 1.63 11.65
C LYS A 289 -0.68 1.01 11.37
N LYS A 290 0.06 0.71 12.44
CA LYS A 290 1.33 -0.02 12.33
C LYS A 290 1.17 -1.53 12.13
N GLU A 291 -0.04 -2.04 12.36
CA GLU A 291 -0.37 -3.45 12.26
C GLU A 291 -1.55 -3.64 11.30
N PHE A 292 -1.36 -4.49 10.31
CA PHE A 292 -2.37 -4.87 9.32
C PHE A 292 -2.57 -6.37 9.34
N TRP A 293 -3.83 -6.78 9.40
CA TRP A 293 -4.24 -8.18 9.23
C TRP A 293 -4.93 -8.32 7.88
N LEU A 294 -4.30 -9.07 6.98
CA LEU A 294 -4.82 -9.34 5.64
C LEU A 294 -5.38 -10.77 5.59
N ASN A 295 -6.59 -10.89 5.07
CA ASN A 295 -7.23 -12.19 4.87
C ASN A 295 -6.78 -12.80 3.54
N SER A 296 -6.26 -14.02 3.56
CA SER A 296 -6.04 -14.83 2.36
C SER A 296 -7.04 -15.99 2.36
N SER A 297 -8.05 -15.88 1.49
CA SER A 297 -9.02 -16.95 1.25
C SER A 297 -8.36 -18.19 0.64
N ILE A 298 -7.34 -17.98 -0.19
CA ILE A 298 -6.61 -19.05 -0.89
C ILE A 298 -5.75 -19.87 0.08
N LEU A 299 -5.05 -19.20 1.00
CA LEU A 299 -4.19 -19.86 1.99
C LEU A 299 -4.94 -20.24 3.29
N ASN A 300 -6.22 -19.90 3.41
CA ASN A 300 -6.99 -20.00 4.65
C ASN A 300 -6.23 -19.42 5.85
N SER A 301 -5.59 -18.27 5.65
CA SER A 301 -4.69 -17.65 6.63
C SER A 301 -4.92 -16.15 6.80
N GLN A 302 -4.54 -15.65 7.97
CA GLN A 302 -4.48 -14.24 8.32
C GLN A 302 -3.02 -13.83 8.41
N PHE A 303 -2.66 -12.84 7.62
CA PHE A 303 -1.31 -12.34 7.47
C PHE A 303 -1.14 -11.04 8.24
N MET A 304 -0.17 -10.99 9.14
CA MET A 304 0.17 -9.81 9.92
C MET A 304 1.42 -9.15 9.35
N ILE A 305 1.33 -7.86 9.03
CA ILE A 305 2.49 -6.98 8.88
C ILE A 305 2.45 -6.01 10.06
N SER A 306 3.56 -5.89 10.80
CA SER A 306 3.60 -5.03 11.99
C SER A 306 4.89 -4.24 12.11
N ASN A 307 4.82 -3.03 12.67
CA ASN A 307 5.98 -2.27 13.16
C ASN A 307 7.11 -2.12 12.13
N PHE A 308 6.75 -1.77 10.90
CA PHE A 308 7.75 -1.57 9.87
C PHE A 308 8.64 -0.38 10.17
N SER A 309 9.91 -0.50 9.81
CA SER A 309 10.89 0.57 9.88
C SER A 309 11.31 0.95 8.47
N SER A 310 11.37 2.24 8.19
CA SER A 310 11.87 2.78 6.93
C SER A 310 13.16 3.53 7.15
N TYR A 311 14.11 3.42 6.21
CA TYR A 311 15.31 4.23 6.19
C TYR A 311 15.67 4.63 4.76
N SER A 312 16.26 5.82 4.63
CA SER A 312 16.81 6.31 3.36
C SER A 312 18.28 5.92 3.25
N ARG A 313 18.72 5.53 2.05
CA ARG A 313 20.13 5.26 1.75
C ARG A 313 20.46 5.71 0.33
N GLY A 314 21.16 6.83 0.21
CA GLY A 314 21.46 7.41 -1.10
C GLY A 314 20.17 7.77 -1.82
N ASN A 315 19.94 7.16 -2.99
CA ASN A 315 18.74 7.37 -3.78
C ASN A 315 17.70 6.25 -3.63
N ASN A 316 17.73 5.51 -2.52
CA ASN A 316 16.81 4.41 -2.25
C ASN A 316 16.05 4.63 -0.94
N ILE A 317 14.83 4.11 -0.89
CA ILE A 317 14.08 3.89 0.36
C ILE A 317 14.03 2.38 0.60
N ALA A 318 14.44 1.97 1.80
CA ALA A 318 14.27 0.61 2.25
C ALA A 318 13.28 0.54 3.41
N VAL A 319 12.42 -0.48 3.39
CA VAL A 319 11.42 -0.76 4.42
C VAL A 319 11.61 -2.18 4.92
N SER A 320 11.87 -2.31 6.22
CA SER A 320 11.93 -3.60 6.91
C SER A 320 10.59 -3.87 7.60
N LEU A 321 9.99 -5.01 7.29
CA LEU A 321 8.65 -5.40 7.69
C LEU A 321 8.73 -6.69 8.51
N PRO A 322 8.57 -6.62 9.84
CA PRO A 322 8.24 -7.77 10.66
C PRO A 322 6.87 -8.33 10.27
N ALA A 323 6.78 -9.66 10.17
CA ALA A 323 5.58 -10.28 9.63
C ALA A 323 5.35 -11.69 10.18
N ASP A 324 4.07 -12.06 10.32
CA ASP A 324 3.68 -13.38 10.82
C ASP A 324 2.33 -13.84 10.24
N PHE A 325 1.98 -15.09 10.52
CA PHE A 325 0.81 -15.76 9.98
C PHE A 325 0.06 -16.54 11.05
N CYS A 326 -1.25 -16.62 10.84
CA CYS A 326 -2.14 -17.52 11.54
C CYS A 326 -3.09 -18.20 10.56
N THR A 327 -3.59 -19.38 10.92
CA THR A 327 -4.74 -19.94 10.20
C THR A 327 -5.98 -19.08 10.46
N ALA A 328 -6.89 -19.00 9.49
CA ALA A 328 -8.12 -18.22 9.62
C ALA A 328 -8.98 -18.69 10.80
N GLN A 329 -9.02 -20.00 11.06
CA GLN A 329 -9.70 -20.58 12.21
C GLN A 329 -9.10 -20.10 13.54
N LYS A 330 -7.78 -20.18 13.70
CA LYS A 330 -7.11 -19.73 14.93
C LYS A 330 -7.24 -18.22 15.14
N PHE A 331 -7.14 -17.43 14.09
CA PHE A 331 -7.35 -15.99 14.20
C PHE A 331 -8.78 -15.65 14.61
N THR A 332 -9.78 -16.40 14.13
CA THR A 332 -11.17 -16.20 14.57
C THR A 332 -11.33 -16.44 16.07
N GLN A 333 -10.64 -17.45 16.61
CA GLN A 333 -10.71 -17.85 18.02
C GLN A 333 -9.85 -16.98 18.95
N LEU A 334 -8.61 -16.71 18.57
CA LEU A 334 -7.56 -16.11 19.43
C LEU A 334 -7.18 -14.68 19.02
N LYS A 335 -7.69 -14.18 17.88
CA LYS A 335 -7.30 -12.89 17.30
C LYS A 335 -5.78 -12.78 17.19
N ALA A 336 -5.17 -11.66 17.56
CA ALA A 336 -3.73 -11.43 17.44
C ALA A 336 -2.88 -12.43 18.25
N GLU A 337 -3.42 -13.05 19.31
CA GLU A 337 -2.67 -14.01 20.12
C GLU A 337 -2.38 -15.33 19.39
N CYS A 338 -3.01 -15.55 18.22
CA CYS A 338 -2.81 -16.75 17.42
C CYS A 338 -1.34 -16.96 16.97
N VAL A 339 -0.56 -15.89 16.81
CA VAL A 339 0.85 -15.97 16.36
C VAL A 339 1.73 -16.72 17.36
N ASN A 340 1.34 -16.67 18.64
CA ASN A 340 2.04 -17.34 19.74
C ASN A 340 1.52 -18.78 19.97
N ASN A 341 0.47 -19.20 19.26
CA ASN A 341 -0.25 -20.45 19.48
C ASN A 341 -0.23 -21.36 18.23
N LYS A 342 0.93 -21.46 17.57
CA LYS A 342 1.13 -22.40 16.46
C LYS A 342 1.19 -23.83 17.00
N VAL A 343 0.49 -24.76 16.33
CA VAL A 343 0.44 -26.17 16.77
C VAL A 343 1.75 -26.82 16.38
N THR A 344 2.17 -26.55 15.15
CA THR A 344 3.46 -26.97 14.62
C THR A 344 4.51 -25.89 14.91
N GLN A 345 5.65 -26.29 15.48
CA GLN A 345 6.77 -25.37 15.71
C GLN A 345 7.53 -25.09 14.40
N THR A 346 7.95 -23.85 14.19
CA THR A 346 8.82 -23.48 13.07
C THR A 346 10.22 -24.02 13.26
N ALA A 347 10.92 -24.32 12.15
CA ALA A 347 12.33 -24.67 12.21
C ALA A 347 13.17 -23.43 12.53
N LEU A 348 14.37 -23.65 13.09
CA LEU A 348 15.32 -22.58 13.35
C LEU A 348 15.94 -22.12 12.03
N SER A 349 16.01 -20.81 11.82
CA SER A 349 16.83 -20.20 10.76
C SER A 349 18.27 -20.58 10.91
N ARG A 350 18.95 -20.68 9.76
CA ARG A 350 20.40 -20.52 9.70
C ARG A 350 20.81 -19.05 9.62
N LEU A 351 19.88 -18.14 9.32
CA LEU A 351 20.14 -16.73 9.10
C LEU A 351 20.71 -16.10 10.37
N ASN A 352 21.97 -15.69 10.30
CA ASN A 352 22.68 -14.98 11.34
C ASN A 352 23.05 -13.57 10.85
N SER A 353 23.68 -12.77 11.71
CA SER A 353 24.04 -11.39 11.37
C SER A 353 24.96 -11.27 10.15
N GLN A 354 25.88 -12.23 9.96
CA GLN A 354 26.81 -12.26 8.84
C GLN A 354 26.07 -12.57 7.53
N LEU A 355 25.30 -13.66 7.48
CA LEU A 355 24.52 -14.04 6.30
C LEU A 355 23.49 -12.97 5.93
N HIS A 356 22.88 -12.33 6.93
CA HIS A 356 21.97 -11.21 6.68
C HIS A 356 22.68 -10.02 6.04
N LYS A 357 23.89 -9.68 6.51
CA LYS A 357 24.70 -8.60 5.91
C LYS A 357 25.09 -8.94 4.47
N GLU A 358 25.44 -10.18 4.19
CA GLU A 358 25.75 -10.64 2.83
C GLU A 358 24.51 -10.60 1.92
N SER A 359 23.35 -10.99 2.45
CA SER A 359 22.07 -10.87 1.73
C SER A 359 21.76 -9.40 1.38
N LEU A 360 21.95 -8.49 2.34
CA LEU A 360 21.78 -7.06 2.11
C LEU A 360 22.77 -6.55 1.06
N ASN A 361 24.03 -6.97 1.09
CA ASN A 361 24.99 -6.58 0.05
C ASN A 361 24.54 -7.04 -1.34
N ASN A 362 24.10 -8.30 -1.48
CA ASN A 362 23.57 -8.80 -2.74
C ASN A 362 22.37 -7.98 -3.24
N MET A 363 21.44 -7.62 -2.35
CA MET A 363 20.32 -6.73 -2.71
C MET A 363 20.82 -5.39 -3.21
N ASN A 364 21.80 -4.79 -2.52
CA ASN A 364 22.35 -3.49 -2.91
C ASN A 364 23.04 -3.56 -4.26
N ASP A 365 23.78 -4.63 -4.52
CA ASP A 365 24.48 -4.83 -5.77
C ASP A 365 23.49 -4.93 -6.94
N MET A 366 22.37 -5.65 -6.78
CA MET A 366 21.30 -5.73 -7.78
C MET A 366 20.65 -4.37 -8.06
N MET A 367 20.43 -3.55 -7.02
CA MET A 367 19.88 -2.20 -7.19
C MET A 367 20.88 -1.25 -7.85
N ALA A 368 22.17 -1.40 -7.54
CA ALA A 368 23.24 -0.53 -8.03
C ALA A 368 23.67 -0.86 -9.47
N SER A 369 23.63 -2.12 -9.88
CA SER A 369 23.90 -2.56 -11.26
C SER A 369 22.80 -2.13 -12.24
N GLY A 370 21.59 -1.86 -11.73
CA GLY A 370 20.42 -1.59 -12.55
C GLY A 370 19.66 -2.84 -12.96
N ASP A 371 20.03 -4.02 -12.42
CA ASP A 371 19.31 -5.28 -12.66
C ASP A 371 17.93 -5.30 -11.99
N ALA A 372 17.70 -4.37 -11.04
CA ALA A 372 16.44 -4.22 -10.34
C ALA A 372 16.15 -2.75 -10.08
N ASN A 373 14.87 -2.37 -10.22
CA ASN A 373 14.40 -1.10 -9.69
C ASN A 373 13.82 -1.28 -8.28
N LEU A 374 13.24 -2.46 -8.00
CA LEU A 374 12.60 -2.83 -6.74
C LEU A 374 12.96 -4.27 -6.41
N VAL A 375 13.39 -4.50 -5.16
CA VAL A 375 13.64 -5.84 -4.64
C VAL A 375 12.83 -6.04 -3.37
N VAL A 376 12.00 -7.09 -3.37
CA VAL A 376 11.34 -7.58 -2.17
C VAL A 376 12.04 -8.85 -1.71
N SER A 377 12.81 -8.75 -0.64
CA SER A 377 13.57 -9.85 -0.08
C SER A 377 12.84 -10.45 1.11
N ILE A 378 12.62 -11.76 1.09
CA ILE A 378 11.86 -12.52 2.09
C ILE A 378 12.80 -13.50 2.80
N SER A 379 12.79 -13.50 4.13
CA SER A 379 13.67 -14.36 4.93
C SER A 379 13.22 -15.82 4.92
N GLU A 380 14.20 -16.72 5.09
CA GLU A 380 13.97 -18.14 5.31
C GLU A 380 13.05 -18.40 6.52
N ASP A 381 13.16 -17.59 7.58
CA ASP A 381 12.28 -17.65 8.75
C ASP A 381 10.81 -17.42 8.39
N TYR A 382 10.57 -16.39 7.58
CA TYR A 382 9.24 -16.02 7.16
C TYR A 382 8.63 -17.09 6.25
N LEU A 383 9.40 -17.63 5.30
CA LEU A 383 8.95 -18.74 4.45
C LEU A 383 8.64 -19.99 5.26
N ASN A 384 9.44 -20.31 6.28
CA ASN A 384 9.19 -21.44 7.17
C ASN A 384 7.95 -21.23 8.05
N LYS A 385 7.68 -20.00 8.52
CA LYS A 385 6.42 -19.65 9.20
C LYS A 385 5.22 -19.86 8.27
N LEU A 386 5.33 -19.46 7.01
CA LEU A 386 4.28 -19.64 5.99
C LEU A 386 4.01 -21.13 5.76
N LEU A 387 5.05 -21.92 5.47
CA LEU A 387 4.92 -23.37 5.22
C LEU A 387 4.23 -24.08 6.37
N VAL A 388 4.67 -23.84 7.60
CA VAL A 388 4.05 -24.40 8.79
C VAL A 388 2.58 -23.98 8.92
N THR A 389 2.25 -22.73 8.61
CA THR A 389 0.86 -22.25 8.67
C THR A 389 -0.01 -22.91 7.61
N THR A 390 0.50 -23.14 6.40
CA THR A 390 -0.24 -23.85 5.34
C THR A 390 -0.50 -25.31 5.71
N TYR A 391 0.42 -25.95 6.44
CA TYR A 391 0.22 -27.28 7.00
C TYR A 391 -0.83 -27.28 8.11
N ASP A 392 -0.72 -26.37 9.09
CA ASP A 392 -1.72 -26.21 10.16
C ASP A 392 -3.13 -25.88 9.59
N ALA A 393 -3.21 -25.23 8.43
CA ALA A 393 -4.44 -24.94 7.71
C ALA A 393 -5.00 -26.15 6.92
N GLY A 394 -4.28 -27.27 6.89
CA GLY A 394 -4.70 -28.51 6.22
C GLY A 394 -4.48 -28.54 4.71
N LEU A 395 -3.75 -27.56 4.12
CA LEU A 395 -3.58 -27.47 2.67
C LEU A 395 -2.80 -28.66 2.06
N TRP A 396 -1.99 -29.33 2.88
CA TRP A 396 -1.16 -30.47 2.47
C TRP A 396 -1.86 -31.82 2.62
N LYS A 397 -3.01 -31.87 3.29
CA LYS A 397 -3.63 -33.13 3.73
C LYS A 397 -3.94 -34.08 2.56
N SER A 398 -4.59 -33.58 1.50
CA SER A 398 -4.94 -34.40 0.34
C SER A 398 -3.70 -35.00 -0.35
N ALA A 399 -2.63 -34.21 -0.48
CA ALA A 399 -1.40 -34.66 -1.13
C ALA A 399 -0.65 -35.70 -0.29
N LEU A 400 -0.63 -35.53 1.04
CA LEU A 400 -0.04 -36.48 1.99
C LEU A 400 -0.84 -37.80 2.04
N ASP A 401 -2.17 -37.70 2.07
CA ASP A 401 -3.08 -38.86 2.08
C ASP A 401 -2.96 -39.68 0.78
N GLU A 402 -2.88 -39.03 -0.39
CA GLU A 402 -2.65 -39.70 -1.69
C GLU A 402 -1.32 -40.46 -1.71
N ALA A 403 -0.28 -39.89 -1.11
CA ALA A 403 1.04 -40.52 -1.01
C ALA A 403 1.14 -41.55 0.14
N ALA A 404 0.06 -41.76 0.91
CA ALA A 404 0.01 -42.65 2.08
C ALA A 404 1.12 -42.34 3.12
N VAL A 405 1.38 -41.06 3.33
CA VAL A 405 2.40 -40.56 4.27
C VAL A 405 1.83 -39.50 5.20
N GLU A 406 2.45 -39.35 6.36
CA GLU A 406 2.17 -38.27 7.32
C GLU A 406 3.44 -37.45 7.53
N LEU A 407 3.30 -36.19 7.95
CA LEU A 407 4.47 -35.41 8.37
C LEU A 407 4.83 -35.73 9.81
N GLY A 408 6.12 -35.96 10.03
CA GLY A 408 6.70 -36.24 11.33
C GLY A 408 7.00 -34.99 12.16
N PRO A 409 7.41 -35.19 13.42
CA PRO A 409 7.59 -34.10 14.38
C PRO A 409 8.82 -33.21 14.08
N SER A 410 9.72 -33.62 13.19
CA SER A 410 10.91 -32.84 12.80
C SER A 410 10.65 -31.83 11.68
N LYS A 411 9.36 -31.55 11.41
CA LYS A 411 8.88 -30.34 10.72
C LYS A 411 9.02 -30.40 9.19
N MET A 412 8.59 -29.30 8.56
CA MET A 412 8.87 -28.94 7.18
C MET A 412 9.84 -27.76 7.19
N VAL A 413 10.87 -27.80 6.34
CA VAL A 413 11.89 -26.75 6.27
C VAL A 413 12.19 -26.43 4.83
N LEU A 414 12.14 -25.17 4.46
CA LEU A 414 12.68 -24.66 3.22
C LEU A 414 14.00 -23.95 3.52
N ARG A 415 15.05 -24.37 2.81
CA ARG A 415 16.39 -23.76 2.89
C ARG A 415 16.68 -23.00 1.61
N MET A 416 17.13 -21.76 1.76
CA MET A 416 17.58 -20.90 0.65
C MET A 416 19.10 -20.89 0.60
N ASP A 417 19.70 -22.08 0.53
CA ASP A 417 21.14 -22.35 0.66
C ASP A 417 21.90 -22.42 -0.67
N LYS A 418 21.18 -22.40 -1.78
CA LYS A 418 21.74 -22.30 -3.13
C LYS A 418 21.35 -20.95 -3.73
N ARG A 419 22.26 -20.34 -4.50
CA ARG A 419 21.94 -19.17 -5.31
C ARG A 419 21.18 -19.60 -6.56
N GLY A 420 20.14 -18.86 -6.94
CA GLY A 420 19.36 -19.10 -8.16
C GLY A 420 17.87 -19.31 -7.89
N GLU A 421 17.13 -19.88 -8.85
CA GLU A 421 15.67 -20.02 -8.83
C GLU A 421 15.13 -21.12 -7.90
N THR A 422 16.03 -21.83 -7.21
CA THR A 422 15.71 -23.05 -6.48
C THR A 422 16.03 -22.95 -5.00
N GLY A 423 15.17 -23.52 -4.16
CA GLY A 423 15.41 -23.77 -2.74
C GLY A 423 15.32 -25.27 -2.42
N THR A 424 15.84 -25.66 -1.26
CA THR A 424 15.79 -27.05 -0.79
C THR A 424 14.65 -27.23 0.22
N LEU A 425 13.55 -27.88 -0.18
CA LEU A 425 12.45 -28.27 0.70
C LEU A 425 12.73 -29.63 1.34
N MET A 426 12.69 -29.69 2.66
CA MET A 426 12.89 -30.90 3.44
C MET A 426 11.62 -31.19 4.24
N LEU A 427 11.08 -32.39 4.06
CA LEU A 427 9.89 -32.88 4.75
C LEU A 427 10.29 -34.08 5.61
N ASP A 428 10.02 -34.02 6.90
CA ASP A 428 10.13 -35.21 7.76
C ASP A 428 8.92 -36.10 7.50
N VAL A 429 9.11 -37.24 6.84
CA VAL A 429 8.01 -38.09 6.36
C VAL A 429 7.90 -39.35 7.23
N ILE A 430 6.67 -39.69 7.63
CA ILE A 430 6.31 -40.95 8.27
C ILE A 430 5.47 -41.76 7.29
N TYR A 431 6.03 -42.87 6.82
CA TYR A 431 5.37 -43.87 6.01
C TYR A 431 4.90 -45.04 6.88
N ARG A 432 3.66 -45.49 6.69
CA ARG A 432 3.10 -46.66 7.39
C ARG A 432 3.07 -47.85 6.43
N PRO A 433 4.00 -48.82 6.55
CA PRO A 433 4.08 -49.91 5.60
C PRO A 433 2.82 -50.78 5.62
N SER A 434 2.49 -51.37 4.47
CA SER A 434 1.45 -52.40 4.34
C SER A 434 1.77 -53.65 5.19
N LYS A 435 0.81 -54.56 5.39
CA LYS A 435 1.04 -55.80 6.17
C LYS A 435 2.24 -56.61 5.68
N MET A 436 2.41 -56.71 4.35
CA MET A 436 3.51 -57.44 3.73
C MET A 436 4.85 -56.70 3.91
N GLU A 437 4.87 -55.38 3.74
CA GLU A 437 6.06 -54.57 3.97
C GLU A 437 6.46 -54.58 5.46
N LYS A 438 5.51 -54.56 6.40
CA LYS A 438 5.77 -54.69 7.85
C LYS A 438 6.50 -55.99 8.19
N MET A 439 6.12 -57.10 7.53
CA MET A 439 6.78 -58.40 7.72
C MET A 439 8.23 -58.37 7.22
N LEU A 440 8.53 -57.58 6.18
CA LEU A 440 9.86 -57.44 5.60
C LEU A 440 10.75 -56.43 6.34
N THR A 441 10.17 -55.33 6.85
CA THR A 441 10.92 -54.25 7.51
C THR A 441 10.97 -54.40 9.03
N GLY A 442 10.16 -55.31 9.60
CA GLY A 442 10.00 -55.46 11.05
C GLY A 442 9.48 -54.21 11.76
N SER A 443 9.02 -53.20 11.00
CA SER A 443 8.71 -51.87 11.51
C SER A 443 7.28 -51.50 11.16
N THR A 444 6.53 -51.01 12.15
CA THR A 444 5.15 -50.55 11.96
C THR A 444 5.06 -49.18 11.29
N GLN A 445 6.16 -48.42 11.33
CA GLN A 445 6.34 -47.11 10.73
C GLN A 445 7.79 -46.96 10.25
N ILE A 446 7.98 -46.24 9.14
CA ILE A 446 9.28 -45.86 8.60
C ILE A 446 9.30 -44.34 8.51
N ARG A 447 10.25 -43.72 9.20
CA ARG A 447 10.46 -42.28 9.17
C ARG A 447 11.73 -41.98 8.39
N PHE A 448 11.70 -40.99 7.51
CA PHE A 448 12.87 -40.54 6.75
C PHE A 448 12.66 -39.11 6.24
N PRO A 449 13.74 -38.34 6.01
CA PRO A 449 13.61 -37.04 5.36
C PRO A 449 13.39 -37.22 3.85
N LEU A 450 12.37 -36.56 3.31
CA LEU A 450 12.20 -36.32 1.89
C LEU A 450 12.81 -34.96 1.56
N VAL A 451 13.93 -34.95 0.84
CA VAL A 451 14.64 -33.72 0.45
C VAL A 451 14.41 -33.48 -1.03
N VAL A 452 13.88 -32.31 -1.35
CA VAL A 452 13.38 -31.94 -2.67
C VAL A 452 13.95 -30.59 -3.07
N ASP A 453 14.40 -30.48 -4.30
CA ASP A 453 14.75 -29.20 -4.91
C ASP A 453 13.47 -28.58 -5.49
N VAL A 454 13.12 -27.38 -5.04
CA VAL A 454 11.88 -26.71 -5.43
C VAL A 454 12.16 -25.36 -6.06
N SER A 455 11.40 -25.00 -7.09
CA SER A 455 11.35 -23.65 -7.64
C SER A 455 9.98 -23.04 -7.39
N ILE A 456 9.95 -21.72 -7.20
CA ILE A 456 8.71 -20.93 -7.06
C ILE A 456 8.70 -19.93 -8.20
N ARG A 457 7.60 -19.88 -8.95
CA ARG A 457 7.40 -18.87 -9.99
C ARG A 457 5.95 -18.45 -10.06
N ILE A 458 5.70 -17.31 -10.70
CA ILE A 458 4.35 -16.85 -11.01
C ILE A 458 4.12 -17.05 -12.51
N GLU A 459 3.09 -17.81 -12.85
CA GLU A 459 2.65 -18.01 -14.22
C GLU A 459 1.31 -17.31 -14.45
N ASN A 460 1.08 -16.82 -15.66
CA ASN A 460 -0.23 -16.34 -16.04
C ASN A 460 -1.05 -17.46 -16.69
N LYS A 461 -1.96 -18.09 -15.92
CA LYS A 461 -2.83 -19.16 -16.41
C LYS A 461 -4.25 -18.64 -16.62
N ASN A 462 -4.70 -18.54 -17.87
CA ASN A 462 -6.00 -17.97 -18.23
C ASN A 462 -6.21 -16.54 -17.70
N ASP A 463 -5.18 -15.69 -17.81
CA ASP A 463 -5.22 -14.30 -17.34
C ASP A 463 -5.41 -14.16 -15.81
N VAL A 464 -4.97 -15.19 -15.07
CA VAL A 464 -4.92 -15.21 -13.60
C VAL A 464 -3.51 -15.54 -13.15
N PRO A 465 -2.85 -14.64 -12.38
CA PRO A 465 -1.58 -14.94 -11.75
C PRO A 465 -1.70 -16.17 -10.85
N THR A 466 -0.86 -17.16 -11.13
CA THR A 466 -0.83 -18.44 -10.44
C THR A 466 0.57 -18.66 -9.89
N VAL A 467 0.69 -18.70 -8.57
CA VAL A 467 1.96 -19.12 -7.92
C VAL A 467 2.07 -20.62 -8.10
N VAL A 468 3.13 -21.06 -8.77
CA VAL A 468 3.44 -22.46 -9.02
C VAL A 468 4.68 -22.83 -8.20
N VAL A 469 4.54 -23.85 -7.36
CA VAL A 469 5.69 -24.50 -6.70
C VAL A 469 5.95 -25.80 -7.43
N ARG A 470 7.12 -25.89 -8.05
CA ARG A 470 7.56 -27.06 -8.81
C ARG A 470 8.63 -27.81 -8.05
N MET A 471 8.49 -29.13 -7.97
CA MET A 471 9.59 -30.02 -7.57
C MET A 471 10.47 -30.27 -8.79
N ASN A 472 11.69 -29.75 -8.79
CA ASN A 472 12.63 -29.94 -9.89
C ASN A 472 13.28 -31.33 -9.79
N ASP A 473 13.81 -31.65 -8.61
CA ASP A 473 14.48 -32.92 -8.35
C ASP A 473 14.25 -33.40 -6.91
N VAL A 474 14.55 -34.67 -6.65
CA VAL A 474 14.43 -35.30 -5.34
C VAL A 474 15.75 -35.99 -4.99
N ASP A 475 16.27 -35.71 -3.80
CA ASP A 475 17.46 -36.37 -3.25
C ASP A 475 17.15 -37.85 -3.03
N SER A 476 17.69 -38.68 -3.92
CA SER A 476 17.56 -40.14 -3.89
C SER A 476 18.73 -40.85 -3.22
N ASN A 477 19.64 -40.12 -2.56
CA ASN A 477 20.84 -40.68 -1.96
C ASN A 477 20.48 -41.62 -0.79
N ASP A 478 21.03 -42.84 -0.83
CA ASP A 478 20.84 -43.84 0.23
C ASP A 478 21.30 -43.33 1.59
N ASP A 479 22.36 -42.52 1.63
CA ASP A 479 22.86 -41.96 2.89
C ASP A 479 21.80 -41.05 3.54
N THR A 480 21.18 -40.15 2.77
CA THR A 480 20.11 -39.27 3.24
C THR A 480 18.88 -40.08 3.69
N ILE A 481 18.49 -41.11 2.93
CA ILE A 481 17.32 -41.96 3.26
C ILE A 481 17.60 -42.82 4.51
N ILE A 482 18.80 -43.37 4.66
CA ILE A 482 19.17 -44.31 5.74
C ILE A 482 19.54 -43.56 7.02
N ASN A 483 20.44 -42.59 6.93
CA ASN A 483 21.01 -41.89 8.07
C ASN A 483 20.25 -40.61 8.44
N GLY A 484 19.45 -40.08 7.52
CA GLY A 484 18.68 -38.86 7.71
C GLY A 484 19.52 -37.58 7.52
N ARG A 485 19.03 -36.47 8.08
CA ARG A 485 19.66 -35.14 8.08
C ARG A 485 19.78 -34.65 9.53
N PRO A 486 20.82 -35.07 10.28
CA PRO A 486 20.92 -34.81 11.72
C PRO A 486 21.05 -33.33 12.08
N LYS A 487 21.67 -32.52 11.22
CA LYS A 487 21.85 -31.06 11.45
C LYS A 487 20.50 -30.33 11.48
N GLU A 488 19.52 -30.84 10.75
CA GLU A 488 18.15 -30.35 10.66
C GLU A 488 17.20 -31.09 11.60
N ASN A 489 17.75 -31.95 12.48
CA ASN A 489 17.01 -32.82 13.40
C ASN A 489 16.05 -33.80 12.70
N MET A 490 16.26 -34.12 11.41
CA MET A 490 15.43 -35.06 10.67
C MET A 490 16.06 -36.47 10.71
N THR A 491 15.63 -37.27 11.68
CA THR A 491 16.17 -38.63 11.86
C THR A 491 15.47 -39.63 10.94
N SER A 492 16.23 -40.58 10.41
CA SER A 492 15.67 -41.73 9.71
C SER A 492 15.63 -42.97 10.61
N THR A 493 14.54 -43.72 10.54
CA THR A 493 14.41 -45.04 11.17
C THR A 493 14.78 -46.17 10.21
N VAL A 494 15.07 -45.86 8.93
CA VAL A 494 15.52 -46.86 7.95
C VAL A 494 16.81 -47.53 8.41
N LYS A 495 17.74 -46.78 9.03
CA LYS A 495 18.95 -47.35 9.68
C LYS A 495 18.66 -48.40 10.76
N ASN A 496 17.45 -48.43 11.33
CA ASN A 496 17.08 -49.40 12.36
C ASN A 496 16.45 -50.67 11.77
N VAL A 497 16.22 -50.75 10.46
CA VAL A 497 15.67 -51.93 9.79
C VAL A 497 16.77 -52.99 9.65
N PRO A 498 16.74 -54.12 10.38
CA PRO A 498 17.84 -55.08 10.34
C PRO A 498 17.93 -55.78 8.97
N ARG A 499 19.14 -55.87 8.39
CA ARG A 499 19.47 -56.63 7.16
C ARG A 499 18.78 -56.20 5.85
N PHE A 500 17.80 -55.30 5.88
CA PHE A 500 17.03 -54.88 4.70
C PHE A 500 17.06 -53.38 4.41
N GLN A 501 17.93 -52.61 5.06
CA GLN A 501 18.05 -51.15 4.90
C GLN A 501 18.14 -50.73 3.42
N GLY A 502 19.03 -51.36 2.65
CA GLY A 502 19.20 -51.05 1.21
C GLY A 502 17.96 -51.40 0.36
N LYS A 503 17.21 -52.45 0.71
CA LYS A 503 15.94 -52.77 0.02
C LYS A 503 14.86 -51.75 0.33
N VAL A 504 14.77 -51.32 1.59
CA VAL A 504 13.84 -50.27 2.00
C VAL A 504 14.20 -48.94 1.36
N ALA A 505 15.48 -48.55 1.36
CA ALA A 505 15.95 -47.34 0.72
C ALA A 505 15.69 -47.35 -0.79
N LYS A 506 15.92 -48.49 -1.47
CA LYS A 506 15.56 -48.66 -2.88
C LYS A 506 14.07 -48.51 -3.14
N ALA A 507 13.21 -49.13 -2.32
CA ALA A 507 11.77 -49.02 -2.46
C ALA A 507 11.27 -47.58 -2.23
N ILE A 508 11.84 -46.87 -1.25
CA ILE A 508 11.57 -45.44 -1.03
C ILE A 508 12.01 -44.63 -2.25
N ARG A 509 13.21 -44.87 -2.78
CA ARG A 509 13.74 -44.20 -3.97
C ARG A 509 12.81 -44.34 -5.17
N GLU A 510 12.35 -45.56 -5.45
CA GLU A 510 11.43 -45.84 -6.55
C GLU A 510 10.08 -45.12 -6.38
N LYS A 511 9.60 -44.97 -5.14
CA LYS A 511 8.37 -44.23 -4.84
C LYS A 511 8.52 -42.72 -4.95
N ILE A 512 9.66 -42.15 -4.58
CA ILE A 512 9.87 -40.69 -4.60
C ILE A 512 10.36 -40.17 -5.95
N SER A 513 10.90 -41.02 -6.82
CA SER A 513 11.39 -40.61 -8.16
C SER A 513 10.28 -40.07 -9.06
N VAL A 514 9.02 -40.50 -8.84
CA VAL A 514 7.84 -40.01 -9.58
C VAL A 514 7.49 -38.55 -9.27
N LEU A 515 8.09 -37.96 -8.23
CA LEU A 515 7.86 -36.57 -7.84
C LEU A 515 8.76 -35.58 -8.61
N ARG A 516 9.72 -36.07 -9.40
CA ARG A 516 10.62 -35.22 -10.20
C ARG A 516 9.85 -34.48 -11.29
N ASN A 517 10.16 -33.20 -11.48
CA ASN A 517 9.55 -32.30 -12.45
C ASN A 517 8.02 -32.18 -12.34
N LYS A 518 7.47 -32.26 -11.12
CA LYS A 518 6.03 -32.16 -10.87
C LYS A 518 5.66 -30.83 -10.22
N ASP A 519 4.60 -30.20 -10.71
CA ASP A 519 3.96 -29.06 -10.06
C ASP A 519 3.14 -29.58 -8.88
N ILE A 520 3.48 -29.14 -7.66
CA ILE A 520 2.91 -29.68 -6.42
C ILE A 520 1.93 -28.73 -5.75
N VAL A 521 2.02 -27.44 -6.05
CA VAL A 521 1.14 -26.41 -5.55
C VAL A 521 0.87 -25.43 -6.68
N GLU A 522 -0.40 -25.16 -6.92
CA GLU A 522 -0.86 -24.10 -7.83
C GLU A 522 -1.88 -23.23 -7.10
N LEU A 523 -1.50 -21.99 -6.78
CA LEU A 523 -2.35 -21.04 -6.08
C LEU A 523 -2.74 -19.91 -7.01
N LYS A 524 -4.03 -19.82 -7.34
CA LYS A 524 -4.58 -18.82 -8.26
C LYS A 524 -5.02 -17.58 -7.49
N TYR A 525 -4.52 -16.41 -7.87
CA TYR A 525 -4.83 -15.12 -7.26
C TYR A 525 -5.57 -14.21 -8.26
N PRO A 526 -6.89 -14.41 -8.48
CA PRO A 526 -7.69 -13.61 -9.40
C PRO A 526 -7.69 -12.11 -9.04
N GLU A 527 -7.54 -11.76 -7.77
CA GLU A 527 -7.43 -10.38 -7.29
C GLU A 527 -6.20 -9.63 -7.85
N PHE A 528 -5.18 -10.35 -8.31
CA PHE A 528 -3.96 -9.79 -8.88
C PHE A 528 -3.94 -9.77 -10.41
N LYS A 529 -5.08 -10.09 -11.03
CA LYS A 529 -5.24 -10.03 -12.49
C LYS A 529 -4.83 -8.66 -13.05
N GLY A 530 -4.05 -8.67 -14.13
CA GLY A 530 -3.58 -7.47 -14.82
C GLY A 530 -2.43 -6.72 -14.15
N LEU A 531 -1.85 -7.28 -13.08
CA LEU A 531 -0.73 -6.66 -12.38
C LEU A 531 0.65 -6.92 -13.04
N GLY A 532 0.76 -7.93 -13.92
CA GLY A 532 2.03 -8.28 -14.59
C GLY A 532 3.00 -9.05 -13.67
N LEU A 533 2.48 -9.75 -12.65
CA LEU A 533 3.31 -10.45 -11.67
C LEU A 533 4.09 -11.64 -12.26
N ASP A 534 3.77 -12.08 -13.47
CA ASP A 534 4.49 -13.10 -14.23
C ASP A 534 5.90 -12.64 -14.69
N LYS A 535 6.18 -11.34 -14.60
CA LYS A 535 7.51 -10.74 -14.85
C LYS A 535 8.39 -10.66 -13.61
N VAL A 536 7.89 -11.11 -12.46
CA VAL A 536 8.66 -11.10 -11.22
C VAL A 536 9.56 -12.31 -11.16
N GLU A 537 10.87 -12.09 -11.08
CA GLU A 537 11.85 -13.15 -10.92
C GLU A 537 12.06 -13.48 -9.43
N PHE A 538 12.10 -14.77 -9.09
CA PHE A 538 12.36 -15.23 -7.72
C PHE A 538 13.74 -15.87 -7.65
N LEU A 539 14.68 -15.19 -7.01
CA LEU A 539 16.05 -15.66 -6.86
C LEU A 539 16.44 -15.79 -5.38
N SER A 540 16.78 -17.01 -4.97
CA SER A 540 17.48 -17.26 -3.72
C SER A 540 18.89 -16.66 -3.80
N ASP A 541 19.30 -15.98 -2.74
CA ASP A 541 20.63 -15.39 -2.64
C ASP A 541 21.70 -16.37 -2.10
N GLY A 542 21.28 -17.58 -1.69
CA GLY A 542 22.16 -18.57 -1.05
C GLY A 542 22.51 -18.22 0.40
N ASN A 543 22.05 -17.09 0.93
CA ASN A 543 22.34 -16.56 2.25
C ASN A 543 21.12 -16.60 3.20
N GLY A 544 20.02 -17.20 2.76
CA GLY A 544 18.84 -17.42 3.58
C GLY A 544 17.72 -16.44 3.29
N ARG A 545 17.73 -15.80 2.11
CA ARG A 545 16.63 -14.98 1.63
C ARG A 545 16.28 -15.31 0.18
N MET A 546 15.00 -15.15 -0.14
CA MET A 546 14.44 -15.22 -1.49
C MET A 546 14.11 -13.80 -1.93
N ASN A 547 14.65 -13.38 -3.07
CA ASN A 547 14.43 -12.06 -3.63
C ASN A 547 13.42 -12.15 -4.76
N ALA A 548 12.31 -11.42 -4.63
CA ALA A 548 11.44 -11.09 -5.75
C ALA A 548 11.99 -9.82 -6.40
N ILE A 549 12.51 -9.96 -7.61
CA ILE A 549 13.19 -8.92 -8.37
C ILE A 549 12.21 -8.36 -9.40
N MET A 550 12.15 -7.04 -9.47
CA MET A 550 11.24 -6.33 -10.33
C MET A 550 12.00 -5.26 -11.11
N ASP A 551 12.09 -5.49 -12.42
CA ASP A 551 12.45 -4.47 -13.40
C ASP A 551 11.16 -3.77 -13.86
N LEU A 552 11.17 -2.44 -13.75
CA LEU A 552 10.03 -1.61 -14.10
C LEU A 552 9.76 -1.64 -15.62
N ASP A 553 10.78 -1.76 -16.47
CA ASP A 553 10.60 -1.78 -17.93
C ASP A 553 9.86 -3.05 -18.37
N ASP A 554 10.15 -4.18 -17.73
CA ASP A 554 9.43 -5.44 -17.93
C ASP A 554 7.98 -5.36 -17.42
N LEU A 555 7.77 -4.68 -16.30
CA LEU A 555 6.45 -4.51 -15.70
C LEU A 555 5.58 -3.49 -16.46
N ILE A 556 6.16 -2.47 -17.09
CA ILE A 556 5.46 -1.50 -17.92
C ILE A 556 5.14 -2.09 -19.30
N SER A 557 6.07 -2.83 -19.90
CA SER A 557 5.85 -3.50 -21.20
C SER A 557 4.75 -4.59 -21.15
N SER A 558 4.34 -5.00 -19.95
CA SER A 558 3.25 -5.97 -19.71
C SER A 558 1.84 -5.49 -20.14
N LYS A 559 1.71 -4.33 -20.81
CA LYS A 559 0.49 -3.91 -21.50
C LYS A 559 0.77 -3.26 -22.86
N ASN A 560 0.89 -4.12 -23.87
CA ASN A 560 0.09 -4.04 -25.10
C ASN A 560 -0.68 -5.36 -25.25
#